data_AF-A0A8T5TK88-F1
#
_entry.id   AF-A0A8T5TK88-F1
#
_cell.length_a   1.000
_cell.length_b   1.000
_cell.length_c   1.000
_cell.angle_alpha   90.00
_cell.angle_beta   90.00
_cell.angle_gamma   90.00
#
_symmetry.space_group_name_H-M   'P 1'
#
loop_
_entity.id
_entity.type
_entity.pdbx_description
1 polymer ?
#
loop_
_entity_poly.entity_id
_entity_poly.type
_entity_poly.pdbx_seq_one_letter_code
_entity_poly.pdbx_strand_id
1 'polypeptide(L)'
;RFRGKKYFTTLCYKCGKVKKRPIFERIINCDCGNRIDRDLNSGINIMISFLSTKYNYEFLSHQSSVDEESFLSHWDGFLRYTDQSVIEAIVRS
;
A
#
# COMPACT_ATOMS: atom_id res chain seq x y z
N ARG A 1 -16.91 -3.72 2.46
CA ARG A 1 -17.46 -2.78 1.45
C ARG A 1 -16.29 -2.24 0.61
N PHE A 2 -16.11 -2.71 -0.63
CA PHE A 2 -15.03 -2.24 -1.52
C PHE A 2 -15.19 -0.73 -1.76
N ARG A 3 -14.25 0.08 -1.27
CA ARG A 3 -14.20 1.52 -1.55
C ARG A 3 -13.46 1.66 -2.87
N GLY A 4 -14.16 2.13 -3.92
CA GLY A 4 -13.63 2.14 -5.31
C GLY A 4 -12.31 2.89 -5.50
N LYS A 5 -11.73 2.83 -6.72
CA LYS A 5 -10.37 3.29 -7.09
C LYS A 5 -9.94 4.66 -6.54
N LYS A 6 -10.88 5.60 -6.36
CA LYS A 6 -10.62 6.95 -5.80
C LYS A 6 -10.16 6.92 -4.33
N TYR A 7 -10.44 5.84 -3.63
CA TYR A 7 -10.04 5.64 -2.25
C TYR A 7 -8.52 5.52 -2.11
N PHE A 8 -7.87 4.73 -2.96
CA PHE A 8 -6.43 4.47 -2.85
C PHE A 8 -5.55 5.70 -3.14
N THR A 9 -6.02 6.63 -3.97
CA THR A 9 -5.33 7.90 -4.27
C THR A 9 -5.52 8.98 -3.21
N THR A 10 -6.53 8.82 -2.34
CA THR A 10 -6.88 9.80 -1.31
C THR A 10 -6.54 9.32 0.11
N LEU A 11 -6.40 8.01 0.30
CA LEU A 11 -5.95 7.40 1.54
C LEU A 11 -4.45 7.62 1.74
N CYS A 12 -4.03 8.09 2.91
CA CYS A 12 -2.61 8.06 3.27
C CYS A 12 -2.22 6.66 3.72
N TYR A 13 -1.23 6.05 3.04
CA TYR A 13 -0.77 4.70 3.40
C TYR A 13 -0.23 4.62 4.83
N LYS A 14 0.39 5.70 5.32
CA LYS A 14 1.04 5.73 6.64
C LYS A 14 0.06 5.82 7.82
N CYS A 15 -1.04 6.56 7.69
CA CYS A 15 -1.94 6.85 8.81
C CYS A 15 -3.42 6.53 8.55
N GLY A 16 -3.77 6.03 7.36
CA GLY A 16 -5.13 5.64 7.02
C GLY A 16 -6.15 6.78 6.88
N LYS A 17 -5.73 8.04 7.00
CA LYS A 17 -6.64 9.20 6.79
C LYS A 17 -6.90 9.44 5.31
N VAL A 18 -8.17 9.68 4.96
CA VAL A 18 -8.58 10.05 3.60
C VAL A 18 -8.58 11.57 3.47
N LYS A 19 -7.85 12.11 2.49
CA LYS A 19 -7.84 13.53 2.16
C LYS A 19 -8.21 13.70 0.69
N LYS A 20 -9.25 14.49 0.40
CA LYS A 20 -9.57 14.87 -0.99
C LYS A 20 -8.42 15.69 -1.53
N ARG A 21 -7.94 15.33 -2.71
CA ARG A 21 -6.83 15.98 -3.40
C ARG A 21 -7.16 16.12 -4.90
N PRO A 22 -6.74 17.21 -5.55
CA PRO A 22 -6.88 17.35 -6.99
C PRO A 22 -5.94 16.40 -7.75
N ILE A 23 -6.30 16.05 -8.99
CA ILE A 23 -5.58 15.10 -9.83
C ILE A 23 -4.18 15.61 -10.23
N PHE A 24 -3.93 16.91 -10.21
CA PHE A 24 -2.60 17.45 -10.51
C PHE A 24 -1.63 17.39 -9.32
N GLU A 25 -2.12 17.14 -8.09
CA GLU A 25 -1.26 16.99 -6.92
C GLU A 25 -0.52 15.64 -7.01
N ARG A 26 0.76 15.70 -7.41
CA ARG A 26 1.65 14.53 -7.54
C ARG A 26 2.31 14.15 -6.23
N ILE A 27 2.62 15.13 -5.37
CA ILE A 27 3.25 14.89 -4.07
C ILE A 27 2.21 15.01 -2.97
N ILE A 28 1.95 13.91 -2.27
CA ILE A 28 1.13 13.87 -1.08
C ILE A 28 1.93 14.46 0.08
N ASN A 29 1.41 15.52 0.68
CA ASN A 29 1.81 15.97 2.02
C ASN A 29 0.67 15.67 2.99
N CYS A 30 0.90 14.77 3.95
CA CYS A 30 -0.08 14.41 4.96
C CYS A 30 0.25 15.06 6.30
N ASP A 31 -0.78 15.36 7.07
CA ASP A 31 -0.66 15.97 8.39
C ASP A 31 0.04 15.04 9.41
N CYS A 32 0.21 13.74 9.08
CA CYS A 32 1.04 12.80 9.84
C CYS A 32 2.55 12.89 9.52
N GLY A 33 2.96 13.88 8.71
CA GLY A 33 4.34 14.06 8.27
C GLY A 33 4.76 13.18 7.08
N ASN A 34 3.84 12.42 6.47
CA ASN A 34 4.16 11.63 5.28
C ASN A 34 4.27 12.52 4.03
N ARG A 35 5.39 12.39 3.30
CA ARG A 35 5.65 13.07 2.03
C ARG A 35 6.08 12.07 0.96
N ILE A 36 5.23 11.83 -0.04
CA ILE A 36 5.43 10.75 -1.03
C ILE A 36 4.77 11.05 -2.37
N ASP A 37 5.23 10.45 -3.47
CA ASP A 37 4.49 10.48 -4.74
C ASP A 37 3.12 9.77 -4.59
N ARG A 38 2.10 10.35 -5.20
CA ARG A 38 0.71 9.89 -5.09
C ARG A 38 0.50 8.52 -5.71
N ASP A 39 1.10 8.25 -6.85
CA ASP A 39 0.93 6.97 -7.55
C ASP A 39 1.60 5.86 -6.72
N LEU A 40 2.75 6.17 -6.11
CA LEU A 40 3.41 5.27 -5.17
C LEU A 40 2.56 4.99 -3.91
N ASN A 41 2.02 6.03 -3.26
CA ASN A 41 1.09 5.88 -2.13
C ASN A 41 -0.12 5.01 -2.51
N SER A 42 -0.63 5.18 -3.73
CA SER A 42 -1.76 4.38 -4.23
C SER A 42 -1.37 2.92 -4.42
N GLY A 43 -0.19 2.65 -4.97
CA GLY A 43 0.36 1.29 -5.11
C GLY A 43 0.48 0.59 -3.75
N ILE A 44 1.05 1.27 -2.75
CA ILE A 44 1.15 0.74 -1.38
C ILE A 44 -0.24 0.44 -0.81
N ASN A 45 -1.21 1.34 -0.96
CA ASN A 45 -2.57 1.11 -0.44
C ASN A 45 -3.27 -0.08 -1.11
N ILE A 46 -3.05 -0.29 -2.42
CA ILE A 46 -3.58 -1.45 -3.14
C ILE A 46 -2.97 -2.74 -2.57
N MET A 47 -1.67 -2.74 -2.33
CA MET A 47 -0.96 -3.88 -1.74
C MET A 47 -1.43 -4.21 -0.33
N ILE A 48 -1.54 -3.21 0.55
CA ILE A 48 -2.09 -3.38 1.89
C ILE A 48 -3.49 -4.00 1.79
N SER A 49 -4.34 -3.48 0.90
CA SER A 49 -5.69 -4.03 0.71
C SER A 49 -5.68 -5.49 0.25
N PHE A 50 -4.76 -5.87 -0.64
CA PHE A 50 -4.62 -7.25 -1.11
C PHE A 50 -4.17 -8.17 0.03
N LEU A 51 -3.10 -7.81 0.74
CA LEU A 51 -2.55 -8.60 1.84
C LEU A 51 -3.55 -8.72 3.00
N SER A 52 -4.18 -7.62 3.43
CA SER A 52 -5.24 -7.68 4.44
C SER A 52 -6.41 -8.56 4.01
N THR A 53 -6.78 -8.57 2.72
CA THR A 53 -7.83 -9.48 2.22
C THR A 53 -7.37 -10.93 2.31
N LYS A 54 -6.11 -11.22 1.96
CA LYS A 54 -5.51 -12.56 2.08
C LYS A 54 -5.53 -13.06 3.53
N TYR A 55 -5.09 -12.25 4.50
CA TYR A 55 -5.12 -12.61 5.92
C TYR A 55 -6.55 -12.84 6.44
N ASN A 56 -7.53 -12.05 6.00
CA ASN A 56 -8.93 -12.22 6.42
C ASN A 56 -9.63 -13.42 5.78
N TYR A 57 -9.08 -13.97 4.69
CA TYR A 57 -9.57 -15.18 4.04
C TYR A 57 -8.51 -16.28 4.13
N GLU A 58 -8.24 -16.74 5.35
CA GLU A 58 -7.35 -17.88 5.62
C GLU A 58 -7.73 -19.13 4.79
N PHE A 59 -9.00 -19.29 4.41
CA PHE A 59 -9.45 -20.37 3.51
C PHE A 59 -8.88 -20.29 2.07
N LEU A 60 -8.57 -19.09 1.55
CA LEU A 60 -7.95 -18.92 0.22
C LEU A 60 -6.43 -19.15 0.25
N SER A 61 -5.82 -19.32 1.42
CA SER A 61 -4.38 -19.61 1.57
C SER A 61 -3.97 -20.93 0.93
N HIS A 62 -4.92 -21.86 0.71
CA HIS A 62 -4.62 -23.21 0.21
C HIS A 62 -4.43 -23.29 -1.31
N GLN A 63 -4.55 -22.19 -2.04
CA GLN A 63 -4.21 -22.15 -3.47
C GLN A 63 -3.50 -20.85 -3.82
N SER A 64 -2.17 -20.81 -3.67
CA SER A 64 -1.36 -19.81 -4.36
C SER A 64 -0.23 -20.49 -5.12
N SER A 65 -0.15 -20.21 -6.42
CA SER A 65 0.90 -20.66 -7.33
C SER A 65 2.22 -19.88 -7.17
N VAL A 66 2.26 -18.93 -6.23
CA VAL A 66 3.42 -18.12 -5.88
C VAL A 66 3.40 -18.00 -4.36
N ASP A 67 4.42 -18.54 -3.68
CA ASP A 67 4.53 -18.35 -2.24
C ASP A 67 4.77 -16.86 -1.90
N GLU A 68 4.31 -16.49 -0.72
CA GLU A 68 4.35 -15.11 -0.23
C GLU A 68 5.77 -14.56 -0.17
N GLU A 69 6.72 -15.43 0.13
CA GLU A 69 8.15 -15.12 0.26
C GLU A 69 8.77 -14.73 -1.08
N SER A 70 8.45 -15.45 -2.16
CA SER A 70 8.86 -15.13 -3.54
C SER A 70 8.26 -13.83 -4.04
N PHE A 71 6.97 -13.58 -3.74
CA PHE A 71 6.34 -12.31 -4.07
C PHE A 71 6.98 -11.14 -3.33
N LEU A 72 7.20 -11.26 -2.01
CA LEU A 72 7.83 -10.22 -1.18
C LEU A 72 9.29 -9.96 -1.57
N SER A 73 10.04 -11.01 -1.91
CA SER A 73 11.39 -10.93 -2.47
C SER A 73 11.44 -10.12 -3.77
N HIS A 74 10.51 -10.40 -4.70
CA HIS A 74 10.40 -9.65 -5.95
C HIS A 74 9.94 -8.21 -5.70
N TRP A 75 9.10 -8.01 -4.68
CA TRP A 75 8.56 -6.71 -4.29
C TRP A 75 9.58 -5.81 -3.58
N ASP A 76 10.52 -6.38 -2.81
CA ASP A 76 11.64 -5.63 -2.21
C ASP A 76 12.46 -4.89 -3.28
N GLY A 77 12.62 -5.49 -4.46
CA GLY A 77 13.23 -4.83 -5.62
C GLY A 77 12.46 -3.58 -6.10
N PHE A 78 11.13 -3.58 -6.01
CA PHE A 78 10.28 -2.42 -6.32
C PHE A 78 10.38 -1.33 -5.24
N LEU A 79 10.49 -1.73 -3.98
CA LEU A 79 10.59 -0.82 -2.83
C LEU A 79 11.98 -0.21 -2.63
N ARG A 80 13.04 -0.67 -3.31
CA ARG A 80 14.37 -0.01 -3.27
C ARG A 80 14.37 1.43 -3.80
N TYR A 81 13.30 1.84 -4.51
CA TYR A 81 13.03 3.23 -4.89
C TYR A 81 12.19 4.01 -3.87
N THR A 82 11.77 3.35 -2.79
CA THR A 82 11.01 3.93 -1.69
C THR A 82 11.85 3.90 -0.42
N ASP A 83 11.77 4.97 0.34
CA ASP A 83 12.51 5.13 1.60
C ASP A 83 12.39 3.87 2.49
N GLN A 84 13.50 3.39 3.04
CA GLN A 84 13.60 2.17 3.86
C GLN A 84 12.58 2.14 5.01
N SER A 85 12.21 3.32 5.54
CA SER A 85 11.20 3.46 6.60
C SER A 85 9.79 3.06 6.17
N VAL A 86 9.50 3.05 4.86
CA VAL A 86 8.21 2.61 4.30
C VAL A 86 8.11 1.09 4.33
N ILE A 87 9.19 0.39 4.02
CA ILE A 87 9.26 -1.08 4.05
C ILE A 87 9.02 -1.58 5.48
N GLU A 88 9.71 -0.98 6.45
CA GLU A 88 9.57 -1.34 7.86
C GLU A 88 8.15 -1.10 8.40
N ALA A 89 7.46 -0.06 7.91
CA ALA A 89 6.09 0.24 8.32
C ALA A 89 5.06 -0.77 7.77
N ILE A 90 5.30 -1.34 6.57
CA ILE A 90 4.42 -2.35 5.96
C ILE A 90 4.63 -3.72 6.61
N VAL A 91 5.89 -4.10 6.90
CA VAL A 91 6.20 -5.40 7.52
C VAL A 91 5.73 -5.48 8.98
N ARG A 92 5.62 -4.34 9.67
CA ARG A 92 5.22 -4.27 11.10
C ARG A 92 3.74 -4.01 11.34
N SER A 93 2.93 -3.84 10.29
CA SER A 93 1.48 -3.60 10.36
C SER A 93 0.68 -4.86 10.06
#